data_AF-A1YQZ9-F1
#
_entry.id   AF-A1YQZ9-F1
#
_cell.length_a   1.000
_cell.length_b   1.000
_cell.length_c   1.000
_cell.angle_alpha   90.00
_cell.angle_beta   90.00
_cell.angle_gamma   90.00
#
_symmetry.space_group_name_H-M   'P 1'
#
loop_
_entity.id
_entity.type
_entity.pdbx_description
1 polymer ?
#
loop_
_entity_poly.entity_id
_entity_poly.type
_entity_poly.pdbx_seq_one_letter_code
_entity_poly.pdbx_strand_id
1 'polypeptide(L)'
;PLVGKAVCAHPEVGVGLSETASITAFTPFFTDLTLPPSVKRGEILPVKISVFNYLEQPLPVTVHLLESPEYEVVEDPSPRGVGNRKSACVAPQDKVVYVIKIRPLALGSVNLTVSAFTDTSGVSSCGVGRPVQRRDTLIKPIKVEAEGFLREKTFTKYVCADEMRSKPDSAVLWELSPPADIVPDSERGWVTVVGDLLALSLQNLGFLIRMPSGCGEQNMINFVPNVYMMQYLTATEQNTPESTEKLLRFMKLGYQRELLYLRSNGSYSAFGNADDSGSTWLT
;
A
#
# COMPACT_ATOMS: atom_id res chain seq x y z
N PRO A 1 -0.07 -18.54 14.95
CA PRO A 1 -1.10 -19.60 14.79
C PRO A 1 -1.98 -19.22 13.60
N LEU A 2 -2.16 -20.15 12.65
CA LEU A 2 -3.14 -19.99 11.59
C LEU A 2 -4.52 -20.25 12.19
N VAL A 3 -5.46 -19.36 11.93
CA VAL A 3 -6.81 -19.40 12.50
C VAL A 3 -7.79 -19.51 11.35
N GLY A 4 -8.66 -20.52 11.38
CA GLY A 4 -9.61 -20.83 10.31
C GLY A 4 -11.02 -21.04 10.83
N LYS A 5 -12.00 -20.77 9.97
CA LYS A 5 -13.42 -21.10 10.14
C LYS A 5 -13.95 -21.64 8.81
N ALA A 6 -14.95 -22.50 8.88
CA ALA A 6 -15.66 -23.01 7.72
C ALA A 6 -17.12 -22.55 7.73
N VAL A 7 -17.67 -22.32 6.54
CA VAL A 7 -19.09 -22.08 6.30
C VAL A 7 -19.59 -23.17 5.37
N CYS A 8 -20.69 -23.82 5.73
CA CYS A 8 -21.34 -24.84 4.93
C CYS A 8 -22.75 -24.37 4.57
N ALA A 9 -23.23 -24.70 3.37
CA ALA A 9 -24.60 -24.46 2.95
C ALA A 9 -25.20 -25.75 2.40
N HIS A 10 -26.36 -26.16 2.91
CA HIS A 10 -27.10 -27.35 2.49
C HIS A 10 -28.54 -26.96 2.08
N PRO A 11 -29.07 -27.45 0.95
CA PRO A 11 -30.40 -27.08 0.46
C PRO A 11 -31.54 -27.32 1.47
N GLU A 12 -31.43 -28.35 2.31
CA GLU A 12 -32.49 -28.72 3.26
C GLU A 12 -32.19 -28.28 4.71
N VAL A 13 -30.91 -28.17 5.08
CA VAL A 13 -30.47 -27.94 6.47
C VAL A 13 -30.04 -26.48 6.68
N GLY A 14 -29.96 -25.70 5.61
CA GLY A 14 -29.61 -24.29 5.66
C GLY A 14 -28.10 -24.06 5.79
N VAL A 15 -27.73 -22.96 6.45
CA VAL A 15 -26.34 -22.51 6.58
C VAL A 15 -25.78 -22.90 7.95
N GLY A 16 -24.61 -23.52 7.95
CA GLY A 16 -23.84 -23.86 9.15
C GLY A 16 -22.53 -23.10 9.23
N LEU A 17 -22.16 -22.65 10.43
CA LEU A 17 -20.90 -21.98 10.72
C LEU A 17 -20.10 -22.82 11.71
N SER A 18 -18.82 -23.10 11.42
CA SER A 18 -17.96 -23.83 12.35
C SER A 18 -17.45 -22.93 13.48
N GLU A 19 -17.06 -23.54 14.60
CA GLU A 19 -16.21 -22.88 15.58
C GLU A 19 -14.84 -22.52 14.99
N THR A 20 -14.14 -21.61 15.66
CA THR A 20 -12.79 -21.20 15.28
C THR A 20 -11.80 -22.33 15.58
N ALA A 21 -11.13 -22.85 14.57
CA ALA A 21 -10.02 -23.77 14.74
C ALA A 21 -8.68 -23.04 14.60
N SER A 22 -7.66 -23.47 15.36
CA SER A 22 -6.30 -22.92 15.24
C SER A 22 -5.29 -24.04 15.01
N ILE A 23 -4.31 -23.77 14.14
CA ILE A 23 -3.21 -24.66 13.79
C ILE A 23 -1.90 -23.90 13.98
N THR A 24 -0.97 -24.48 14.72
CA THR A 24 0.37 -23.90 14.91
C THR A 24 1.33 -24.49 13.89
N ALA A 25 1.70 -23.70 12.88
CA ALA A 25 2.82 -24.00 12.00
C ALA A 25 4.11 -23.49 12.65
N PHE A 26 5.02 -24.41 12.98
CA PHE A 26 6.30 -24.08 13.61
C PHE A 26 7.40 -24.97 13.04
N THR A 27 8.51 -24.35 12.66
CA THR A 27 9.73 -25.03 12.24
C THR A 27 10.86 -24.63 13.20
N PRO A 28 11.67 -25.57 13.72
CA PRO A 28 12.74 -25.23 14.67
C PRO A 28 13.90 -24.40 14.08
N PHE A 29 14.03 -24.38 12.76
CA PHE A 29 15.02 -23.60 12.03
C PHE A 29 14.31 -22.94 10.85
N PHE A 30 14.36 -21.61 10.78
CA PHE A 30 13.76 -20.84 9.69
C PHE A 30 14.41 -19.47 9.55
N THR A 31 14.12 -18.85 8.41
CA THR A 31 14.57 -17.53 8.02
C THR A 31 13.39 -16.59 7.84
N ASP A 32 13.62 -15.31 8.13
CA ASP A 32 12.67 -14.24 7.81
C ASP A 32 13.41 -13.00 7.30
N LEU A 33 12.71 -12.23 6.46
CA LEU A 33 13.19 -10.98 5.88
C LEU A 33 12.39 -9.81 6.43
N THR A 34 13.09 -8.86 7.04
CA THR A 34 12.49 -7.57 7.43
C THR A 34 12.71 -6.57 6.29
N LEU A 35 11.64 -6.27 5.56
CA LEU A 35 11.63 -5.38 4.40
C LEU A 35 10.69 -4.19 4.64
N PRO A 36 11.01 -2.99 4.11
CA PRO A 36 10.05 -1.90 4.06
C PRO A 36 8.89 -2.24 3.11
N PRO A 37 7.77 -1.48 3.14
CA PRO A 37 6.66 -1.70 2.21
C PRO A 37 7.05 -1.44 0.75
N SER A 38 7.98 -0.51 0.50
CA SER A 38 8.51 -0.21 -0.83
C SER A 38 9.88 0.45 -0.78
N VAL A 39 10.58 0.51 -1.91
CA VAL A 39 11.87 1.18 -2.10
C VAL A 39 11.92 1.84 -3.49
N LYS A 40 12.73 2.89 -3.67
CA LYS A 40 12.95 3.50 -4.99
C LYS A 40 14.05 2.77 -5.76
N ARG A 41 13.88 2.64 -7.08
CA ARG A 41 14.92 2.09 -7.97
C ARG A 41 16.21 2.92 -7.84
N GLY A 42 17.36 2.24 -7.82
CA GLY A 42 18.67 2.87 -7.66
C GLY A 42 19.08 3.20 -6.21
N GLU A 43 18.17 3.18 -5.24
CA GLU A 43 18.51 3.36 -3.83
C GLU A 43 19.12 2.09 -3.21
N ILE A 44 19.94 2.26 -2.17
CA ILE A 44 20.55 1.14 -1.44
C ILE A 44 19.60 0.67 -0.35
N LEU A 45 19.08 -0.55 -0.49
CA LEU A 45 18.23 -1.22 0.48
C LEU A 45 19.05 -2.16 1.38
N PRO A 46 19.15 -1.92 2.70
CA PRO A 46 19.72 -2.88 3.64
C PRO A 46 18.70 -4.00 3.96
N VAL A 47 18.83 -5.15 3.31
CA VAL A 47 18.00 -6.33 3.56
C VAL A 47 18.45 -7.00 4.86
N LYS A 48 17.57 -6.98 5.87
CA LYS A 48 17.79 -7.63 7.17
C LYS A 48 17.24 -9.05 7.14
N ILE A 49 18.14 -10.02 7.23
CA ILE A 49 17.85 -11.45 7.19
C ILE A 49 18.00 -12.00 8.61
N SER A 50 16.90 -12.42 9.22
CA SER A 50 16.91 -13.06 10.53
C SER A 50 16.92 -14.57 10.36
N VAL A 51 17.88 -15.26 10.96
CA VAL A 51 17.90 -16.73 11.03
C VAL A 51 17.66 -17.15 12.48
N PHE A 52 16.65 -17.98 12.68
CA PHE A 52 16.23 -18.47 13.99
C PHE A 52 16.69 -19.91 14.20
N ASN A 53 17.22 -20.20 15.39
CA ASN A 53 17.59 -21.54 15.81
C ASN A 53 16.92 -21.87 17.15
N TYR A 54 15.80 -22.60 17.08
CA TYR A 54 15.09 -23.14 18.24
C TYR A 54 15.52 -24.57 18.59
N LEU A 55 16.67 -25.06 18.08
CA LEU A 55 17.27 -26.30 18.53
C LEU A 55 18.11 -26.07 19.80
N GLU A 56 18.43 -27.15 20.51
CA GLU A 56 19.23 -27.13 21.73
C GLU A 56 20.75 -27.05 21.48
N GLN A 57 21.17 -27.07 20.21
CA GLN A 57 22.58 -27.04 19.81
C GLN A 57 22.90 -25.83 18.93
N PRO A 58 24.15 -25.30 19.02
CA PRO A 58 24.59 -24.24 18.12
C PRO A 58 24.69 -24.75 16.68
N LEU A 59 24.38 -23.89 15.72
CA LEU A 59 24.44 -24.20 14.30
C LEU A 59 25.43 -23.28 13.55
N PRO A 60 26.36 -23.83 12.74
CA PRO A 60 27.15 -23.05 11.80
C PRO A 60 26.29 -22.70 10.59
N VAL A 61 25.68 -21.52 10.59
CA VAL A 61 24.76 -21.10 9.54
C VAL A 61 25.48 -20.25 8.51
N THR A 62 25.25 -20.57 7.25
CA THR A 62 25.55 -19.72 6.11
C THR A 62 24.25 -19.22 5.49
N VAL A 63 24.15 -17.92 5.29
CA VAL A 63 23.08 -17.23 4.57
C VAL A 63 23.61 -16.81 3.20
N HIS A 64 22.83 -17.11 2.17
CA HIS A 64 23.10 -16.75 0.79
C HIS A 64 21.88 -16.04 0.19
N LEU A 65 22.07 -14.79 -0.23
CA LEU A 65 21.12 -14.09 -1.09
C LEU A 65 21.45 -14.47 -2.52
N LEU A 66 20.51 -15.11 -3.22
CA LEU A 66 20.70 -15.51 -4.61
C LEU A 66 20.79 -14.27 -5.51
N GLU A 67 21.50 -14.40 -6.62
CA GLU A 67 21.62 -13.31 -7.60
C GLU A 67 20.40 -13.28 -8.52
N SER A 68 20.02 -12.09 -8.97
CA SER A 68 18.94 -11.86 -9.93
C SER A 68 19.33 -10.69 -10.84
N PRO A 69 18.93 -10.66 -12.12
CA PRO A 69 19.11 -9.47 -12.96
C PRO A 69 18.30 -8.24 -12.47
N GLU A 70 17.35 -8.44 -11.56
CA GLU A 70 16.46 -7.37 -11.06
C GLU A 70 17.09 -6.51 -9.95
N TYR A 71 18.22 -6.93 -9.38
CA TYR A 71 18.94 -6.18 -8.36
C TYR A 71 20.42 -6.55 -8.35
N GLU A 72 21.25 -5.62 -7.91
CA GLU A 72 22.67 -5.88 -7.66
C GLU A 72 22.97 -5.89 -6.16
N VAL A 73 23.91 -6.74 -5.74
CA VAL A 73 24.40 -6.77 -4.36
C VAL A 73 25.51 -5.73 -4.23
N VAL A 74 25.32 -4.77 -3.32
CA VAL A 74 26.33 -3.75 -3.03
C VAL A 74 27.31 -4.34 -2.03
N GLU A 75 28.56 -4.54 -2.46
CA GLU A 75 29.60 -5.05 -1.57
C GLU A 75 29.82 -4.10 -0.38
N ASP A 76 29.88 -4.69 0.81
CA ASP A 76 30.16 -4.00 2.05
C ASP A 76 31.30 -4.76 2.75
N PRO A 77 32.44 -4.13 3.06
CA PRO A 77 33.51 -4.77 3.81
C PRO A 77 33.01 -5.07 5.23
N SER A 78 32.49 -6.28 5.42
CA SER A 78 31.93 -6.72 6.70
C SER A 78 32.75 -7.89 7.28
N PRO A 79 33.01 -7.92 8.60
CA PRO A 79 33.80 -8.97 9.23
C PRO A 79 33.14 -10.36 9.22
N ARG A 80 31.90 -10.49 8.73
CA ARG A 80 31.06 -11.71 8.76
C ARG A 80 30.85 -12.37 7.39
N GLY A 81 31.60 -11.93 6.38
CA GLY A 81 31.51 -12.44 5.00
C GLY A 81 31.60 -11.33 3.96
N VAL A 82 31.87 -11.73 2.72
CA VAL A 82 32.04 -10.85 1.55
C VAL A 82 30.85 -11.07 0.60
N GLY A 83 30.31 -9.98 0.05
CA GLY A 83 29.28 -10.02 -0.98
C GLY A 83 27.93 -10.55 -0.51
N ASN A 84 27.38 -11.51 -1.26
CA ASN A 84 26.03 -12.08 -1.10
C ASN A 84 25.96 -13.27 -0.12
N ARG A 85 27.08 -13.65 0.49
CA ARG A 85 27.17 -14.78 1.44
C ARG A 85 27.73 -14.32 2.79
N LYS A 86 27.02 -14.66 3.87
CA LYS A 86 27.45 -14.36 5.25
C LYS A 86 27.29 -15.58 6.14
N SER A 87 28.23 -15.79 7.04
CA SER A 87 28.24 -16.98 7.90
C SER A 87 28.53 -16.60 9.35
N ALA A 88 27.83 -17.24 10.29
CA ALA A 88 28.08 -17.12 11.72
C ALA A 88 27.51 -18.32 12.48
N CYS A 89 27.99 -18.52 13.70
CA CYS A 89 27.39 -19.45 14.65
C CYS A 89 26.10 -18.84 15.22
N VAL A 90 25.00 -19.56 15.13
CA VAL A 90 23.74 -19.21 15.79
C VAL A 90 23.61 -20.06 17.05
N ALA A 91 23.51 -19.42 18.21
CA ALA A 91 23.38 -20.10 19.50
C ALA A 91 22.06 -20.89 19.60
N PRO A 92 21.94 -21.87 20.53
CA PRO A 92 20.68 -22.51 20.85
C PRO A 92 19.63 -21.50 21.33
N GLN A 93 18.37 -21.69 20.95
CA GLN A 93 17.25 -20.82 21.34
C GLN A 93 17.47 -19.32 21.03
N ASP A 94 18.21 -19.02 19.97
CA ASP A 94 18.62 -17.66 19.63
C ASP A 94 18.43 -17.37 18.13
N LYS A 95 18.65 -16.11 17.75
CA LYS A 95 18.63 -15.65 16.36
C LYS A 95 19.82 -14.76 16.04
N VAL A 96 20.24 -14.79 14.78
CA VAL A 96 21.24 -13.85 14.25
C VAL A 96 20.64 -13.08 13.09
N VAL A 97 20.98 -11.80 13.00
CA VAL A 97 20.57 -10.92 11.90
C VAL A 97 21.76 -10.60 11.00
N TYR A 98 21.63 -10.95 9.73
CA TYR A 98 22.56 -10.57 8.68
C TYR A 98 22.00 -9.38 7.90
N VAL A 99 22.88 -8.51 7.44
CA VAL A 99 22.50 -7.37 6.60
C VAL A 99 23.24 -7.49 5.28
N ILE A 100 22.51 -7.59 4.18
CA ILE A 100 23.04 -7.54 2.82
C ILE A 100 22.43 -6.31 2.14
N LYS A 101 23.27 -5.44 1.59
CA LYS A 101 22.83 -4.24 0.89
C LYS A 101 22.59 -4.59 -0.57
N ILE A 102 21.43 -4.23 -1.11
CA ILE A 102 21.12 -4.39 -2.53
C ILE A 102 20.72 -3.06 -3.15
N ARG A 103 20.90 -2.93 -4.46
CA ARG A 103 20.35 -1.83 -5.27
C ARG A 103 19.36 -2.43 -6.29
N PRO A 104 18.05 -2.15 -6.16
CA PRO A 104 17.07 -2.62 -7.13
C PRO A 104 17.23 -1.93 -8.48
N LEU A 105 17.09 -2.70 -9.55
CA LEU A 105 17.24 -2.25 -10.94
C LEU A 105 15.91 -2.35 -11.71
N ALA A 106 15.04 -3.30 -11.38
CA ALA A 106 13.72 -3.46 -12.01
C ALA A 106 12.61 -2.78 -11.18
N LEU A 107 11.60 -2.25 -11.87
CA LEU A 107 10.38 -1.68 -11.25
C LEU A 107 9.35 -2.77 -10.96
N GLY A 108 8.45 -2.51 -10.00
CA GLY A 108 7.35 -3.43 -9.68
C GLY A 108 7.71 -4.41 -8.54
N SER A 109 7.26 -5.65 -8.63
CA SER A 109 7.43 -6.64 -7.56
C SER A 109 8.67 -7.50 -7.79
N VAL A 110 9.77 -7.16 -7.11
CA VAL A 110 11.06 -7.87 -7.24
C VAL A 110 11.18 -8.95 -6.16
N ASN A 111 11.47 -10.19 -6.56
CA ASN A 111 11.56 -11.32 -5.63
C ASN A 111 12.96 -11.44 -5.02
N LEU A 112 13.05 -11.36 -3.68
CA LEU A 112 14.28 -11.63 -2.94
C LEU A 112 14.28 -13.08 -2.47
N THR A 113 15.22 -13.88 -2.98
CA THR A 113 15.37 -15.29 -2.62
C THR A 113 16.57 -15.48 -1.71
N VAL A 114 16.32 -15.86 -0.47
CA VAL A 114 17.36 -16.08 0.55
C VAL A 114 17.35 -17.54 0.97
N SER A 115 18.52 -18.18 0.92
CA SER A 115 18.74 -19.53 1.41
C SER A 115 19.63 -19.49 2.63
N ALA A 116 19.18 -20.04 3.77
CA ALA A 116 20.04 -20.29 4.91
C ALA A 116 20.21 -21.79 5.10
N PHE A 117 21.45 -22.22 5.29
CA PHE A 117 21.77 -23.63 5.48
C PHE A 117 22.94 -23.80 6.43
N THR A 118 23.00 -24.94 7.08
CA THR A 118 24.12 -25.33 7.93
C THR A 118 25.32 -25.71 7.07
N ASP A 119 26.46 -25.08 7.30
CA ASP A 119 27.69 -25.30 6.55
C ASP A 119 28.85 -25.59 7.52
N THR A 120 29.28 -26.84 7.56
CA THR A 120 30.38 -27.29 8.43
C THR A 120 31.77 -27.03 7.85
N SER A 121 31.86 -26.55 6.60
CA SER A 121 33.14 -26.31 5.91
C SER A 121 33.64 -24.87 6.01
N GLY A 122 32.74 -23.89 6.20
CA GLY A 122 33.06 -22.47 6.13
C GLY A 122 33.22 -21.72 7.46
N VAL A 123 32.80 -22.29 8.60
CA VAL A 123 32.83 -21.60 9.91
C VAL A 123 33.74 -22.36 10.88
N SER A 124 34.70 -21.66 11.50
CA SER A 124 35.57 -22.19 12.54
C SER A 124 34.71 -22.70 13.72
N SER A 125 34.57 -24.03 13.83
CA SER A 125 33.95 -24.79 14.93
C SER A 125 32.93 -24.02 15.78
N CYS A 126 31.64 -24.09 15.41
CA CYS A 126 30.54 -23.65 16.27
C CYS A 126 30.30 -24.65 17.41
N GLY A 127 31.21 -24.69 18.39
CA GLY A 127 31.10 -25.57 19.56
C GLY A 127 31.07 -27.08 19.23
N VAL A 128 30.93 -27.89 20.28
CA VAL A 128 30.87 -29.36 20.17
C VAL A 128 29.41 -29.78 20.07
N GLY A 129 28.95 -30.08 18.86
CA GLY A 129 27.60 -30.58 18.58
C GLY A 129 27.59 -31.56 17.41
N ARG A 130 26.60 -32.47 17.37
CA ARG A 130 26.43 -33.37 16.22
C ARG A 130 26.11 -32.54 14.97
N PRO A 131 26.64 -32.86 13.79
CA PRO A 131 26.32 -32.13 12.57
C PRO A 131 24.85 -32.37 12.22
N VAL A 132 24.02 -31.36 12.48
CA VAL A 132 22.60 -31.36 12.09
C VAL A 132 22.47 -30.54 10.82
N GLN A 133 22.03 -31.19 9.74
CA GLN A 133 21.75 -30.50 8.49
C GLN A 133 20.40 -29.81 8.55
N ARG A 134 20.40 -28.49 8.35
CA ARG A 134 19.18 -27.70 8.15
C ARG A 134 19.37 -26.80 6.93
N ARG A 135 18.28 -26.61 6.21
CA ARG A 135 18.17 -25.67 5.09
C ARG A 135 16.78 -25.09 5.11
N ASP A 136 16.71 -23.78 4.94
CA ASP A 136 15.48 -23.05 4.71
C ASP A 136 15.68 -22.10 3.54
N THR A 137 14.64 -21.85 2.75
CA THR A 137 14.70 -20.94 1.61
C THR A 137 13.41 -20.15 1.51
N LEU A 138 13.55 -18.84 1.60
CA LEU A 138 12.47 -17.88 1.63
C LEU A 138 12.51 -17.01 0.38
N ILE A 139 11.35 -16.88 -0.27
CA ILE A 139 11.14 -15.92 -1.37
C ILE A 139 10.18 -14.86 -0.84
N LYS A 140 10.61 -13.60 -0.82
CA LYS A 140 9.75 -12.48 -0.40
C LYS A 140 9.83 -11.33 -1.42
N PRO A 141 8.71 -10.89 -1.99
CA PRO A 141 8.70 -9.76 -2.91
C PRO A 141 8.90 -8.43 -2.18
N ILE A 142 9.62 -7.51 -2.82
CA ILE A 142 9.69 -6.09 -2.45
C ILE A 142 9.13 -5.24 -3.59
N LYS A 143 8.27 -4.27 -3.25
CA LYS A 143 7.76 -3.30 -4.22
C LYS A 143 8.82 -2.24 -4.51
N VAL A 144 9.28 -2.18 -5.75
CA VAL A 144 10.20 -1.16 -6.26
C VAL A 144 9.41 -0.12 -7.04
N GLU A 145 9.57 1.14 -6.66
CA GLU A 145 8.94 2.28 -7.29
C GLU A 145 9.94 3.08 -8.13
N ALA A 146 9.44 3.75 -9.16
CA ALA A 146 10.26 4.64 -9.96
C ALA A 146 10.77 5.82 -9.14
N GLU A 147 11.99 6.23 -9.45
CA GLU A 147 12.64 7.46 -9.02
C GLU A 147 11.96 8.71 -9.60
N GLY A 148 12.24 9.88 -9.02
CA GLY A 148 11.67 11.16 -9.46
C GLY A 148 10.25 11.44 -8.95
N PHE A 149 9.57 12.38 -9.60
CA PHE A 149 8.24 12.85 -9.22
C PHE A 149 7.18 12.37 -10.21
N LEU A 150 6.14 11.69 -9.70
CA LEU A 150 5.02 11.24 -10.52
C LEU A 150 4.29 12.46 -11.11
N ARG A 151 4.16 12.48 -12.44
CA ARG A 151 3.31 13.42 -13.17
C ARG A 151 2.21 12.66 -13.87
N GLU A 152 0.97 12.98 -13.52
CA GLU A 152 -0.22 12.39 -14.12
C GLU A 152 -0.88 13.39 -15.07
N LYS A 153 -1.26 12.93 -16.26
CA LYS A 153 -2.08 13.70 -17.21
C LYS A 153 -3.34 12.90 -17.48
N THR A 154 -4.49 13.50 -17.21
CA THR A 154 -5.79 12.88 -17.43
C THR A 154 -6.44 13.48 -18.67
N PHE A 155 -6.86 12.61 -19.59
CA PHE A 155 -7.67 12.99 -20.74
C PHE A 155 -9.09 12.47 -20.51
N THR A 156 -10.08 13.33 -20.67
CA THR A 156 -11.48 12.97 -20.46
C THR A 156 -12.30 13.45 -21.65
N LYS A 157 -13.13 12.55 -22.17
CA LYS A 157 -14.15 12.90 -23.16
C LYS A 157 -15.48 12.30 -22.74
N TYR A 158 -16.50 13.14 -22.74
CA TYR A 158 -17.87 12.71 -22.62
C TYR A 158 -18.41 12.32 -24.00
N VAL A 159 -19.12 11.20 -24.07
CA VAL A 159 -19.69 10.68 -25.32
C VAL A 159 -21.16 10.36 -25.08
N CYS A 160 -22.05 11.10 -25.74
CA CYS A 160 -23.48 10.80 -25.79
C CYS A 160 -23.79 9.81 -26.91
N ALA A 161 -24.59 8.80 -26.62
CA ALA A 161 -25.00 7.80 -27.61
C ALA A 161 -25.79 8.42 -28.80
N ASP A 162 -26.61 9.44 -28.54
CA ASP A 162 -27.38 10.15 -29.58
C ASP A 162 -26.49 10.97 -30.52
N GLU A 163 -25.37 11.50 -30.01
CA GLU A 163 -24.39 12.23 -30.82
C GLU A 163 -23.56 11.30 -31.71
N MET A 164 -23.22 10.10 -31.22
CA MET A 164 -22.54 9.09 -32.05
C MET A 164 -23.41 8.57 -33.19
N ARG A 165 -24.73 8.47 -32.98
CA ARG A 165 -25.68 8.06 -34.03
C ARG A 165 -25.79 9.08 -35.16
N SER A 166 -25.65 10.37 -34.84
CA SER A 166 -25.76 11.47 -35.80
C SER A 166 -24.42 11.86 -36.45
N LYS A 167 -23.28 11.59 -35.79
CA LYS A 167 -21.92 11.86 -36.31
C LYS A 167 -20.97 10.68 -36.01
N PRO A 168 -20.86 9.70 -36.91
CA PRO A 168 -20.00 8.53 -36.71
C PRO A 168 -18.50 8.85 -36.64
N ASP A 169 -18.04 9.97 -37.23
CA ASP A 169 -16.64 10.44 -37.17
C ASP A 169 -16.26 11.17 -35.86
N SER A 170 -17.02 10.99 -34.79
CA SER A 170 -16.74 11.63 -33.49
C SER A 170 -15.65 10.93 -32.67
N ALA A 171 -14.89 9.99 -33.25
CA ALA A 171 -13.73 9.38 -32.60
C ALA A 171 -12.70 10.47 -32.25
N VAL A 172 -12.26 10.52 -30.99
CA VAL A 172 -11.19 11.42 -30.57
C VAL A 172 -9.92 10.62 -30.42
N LEU A 173 -8.91 11.06 -31.16
CA LEU A 173 -7.56 10.57 -31.04
C LEU A 173 -6.84 11.39 -29.97
N TRP A 174 -6.30 10.71 -28.97
CA TRP A 174 -5.41 11.33 -28.00
C TRP A 174 -3.97 10.91 -28.28
N GLU A 175 -3.12 11.89 -28.57
CA GLU A 175 -1.69 11.66 -28.71
C GLU A 175 -1.03 11.70 -27.32
N LEU A 176 -0.61 10.54 -26.85
CA LEU A 176 0.11 10.39 -25.59
C LEU A 176 1.61 10.51 -25.85
N SER A 177 2.17 11.69 -25.58
CA SER A 177 3.62 11.90 -25.61
C SER A 177 4.19 11.95 -24.19
N PRO A 178 5.16 11.07 -23.85
CA PRO A 178 5.88 11.18 -22.59
C PRO A 178 6.75 12.44 -22.60
N PRO A 179 6.98 13.07 -21.43
CA PRO A 179 7.90 14.19 -21.33
C PRO A 179 9.34 13.74 -21.60
N ALA A 180 10.20 14.68 -22.01
CA ALA A 180 11.58 14.37 -22.41
C ALA A 180 12.46 13.82 -21.27
N ASP A 181 12.11 14.15 -20.03
CA ASP A 181 12.78 13.73 -18.79
C ASP A 181 12.12 12.51 -18.13
N ILE A 182 11.37 11.70 -18.89
CA ILE A 182 10.70 10.52 -18.34
C ILE A 182 11.71 9.49 -17.83
N VAL A 183 11.40 8.94 -16.66
CA VAL A 183 12.14 7.83 -16.06
C VAL A 183 11.81 6.54 -16.82
N PRO A 184 12.80 5.75 -17.28
CA PRO A 184 12.54 4.54 -18.05
C PRO A 184 11.63 3.55 -17.30
N ASP A 185 10.70 2.92 -18.02
CA ASP A 185 9.73 1.94 -17.52
C ASP A 185 8.73 2.49 -16.47
N SER A 186 8.72 3.80 -16.24
CA SER A 186 7.81 4.44 -15.26
C SER A 186 6.44 4.76 -15.85
N GLU A 187 6.32 4.75 -17.18
CA GLU A 187 5.08 5.02 -17.89
C GLU A 187 4.02 3.97 -17.57
N ARG A 188 2.82 4.46 -17.27
CA ARG A 188 1.65 3.64 -17.07
C ARG A 188 0.43 4.43 -17.49
N GLY A 189 -0.50 3.75 -18.13
CA GLY A 189 -1.77 4.31 -18.56
C GLY A 189 -2.88 3.33 -18.25
N TRP A 190 -4.02 3.86 -17.84
CA TRP A 190 -5.26 3.13 -17.72
C TRP A 190 -6.35 3.91 -18.44
N VAL A 191 -7.28 3.17 -19.04
CA VAL A 191 -8.50 3.75 -19.62
C VAL A 191 -9.66 3.29 -18.75
N THR A 192 -10.49 4.23 -18.34
CA THR A 192 -11.69 3.94 -17.56
C THR A 192 -12.88 4.51 -18.28
N VAL A 193 -13.88 3.65 -18.56
CA VAL A 193 -15.13 4.02 -19.18
C VAL A 193 -16.21 3.94 -18.12
N VAL A 194 -16.89 5.07 -17.88
CA VAL A 194 -18.01 5.16 -16.94
C VAL A 194 -19.23 5.74 -17.66
N GLY A 195 -20.41 5.21 -17.34
CA GLY A 195 -21.68 5.68 -17.91
C GLY A 195 -22.27 6.88 -17.19
N ASP A 196 -21.55 7.43 -16.21
CA ASP A 196 -22.03 8.41 -15.26
C ASP A 196 -20.87 9.37 -14.93
N LEU A 197 -21.14 10.67 -14.98
CA LEU A 197 -20.13 11.73 -14.82
C LEU A 197 -19.50 11.72 -13.43
N LEU A 198 -20.27 11.36 -12.40
CA LEU A 198 -19.78 11.30 -11.03
C LEU A 198 -19.32 9.90 -10.63
N ALA A 199 -19.61 8.84 -11.40
CA ALA A 199 -19.25 7.46 -11.04
C ALA A 199 -17.82 7.26 -10.54
N LEU A 200 -16.82 7.94 -11.11
CA LEU A 200 -15.42 7.85 -10.64
C LEU A 200 -15.19 8.52 -9.28
N SER A 201 -15.95 9.59 -9.00
CA SER A 201 -16.00 10.22 -7.67
C SER A 201 -16.83 9.37 -6.70
N LEU A 202 -17.85 8.67 -7.20
CA LEU A 202 -18.76 7.84 -6.40
C LEU A 202 -18.14 6.49 -6.01
N GLN A 203 -17.35 5.84 -6.87
CA GLN A 203 -16.66 4.59 -6.50
C GLN A 203 -15.64 4.80 -5.37
N ASN A 204 -15.14 6.03 -5.22
CA ASN A 204 -14.30 6.49 -4.11
C ASN A 204 -15.10 7.29 -3.07
N LEU A 205 -16.40 6.99 -2.92
CA LEU A 205 -17.34 7.61 -1.97
C LEU A 205 -16.77 7.77 -0.56
N GLY A 206 -15.97 6.84 -0.08
CA GLY A 206 -15.30 6.91 1.23
C GLY A 206 -14.31 8.07 1.36
N PHE A 207 -13.72 8.54 0.26
CA PHE A 207 -12.79 9.66 0.22
C PHE A 207 -13.44 11.01 -0.15
N LEU A 208 -14.60 11.03 -0.81
CA LEU A 208 -15.37 12.27 -1.08
C LEU A 208 -16.38 12.59 0.03
N ILE A 209 -17.00 11.58 0.64
CA ILE A 209 -17.79 11.75 1.86
C ILE A 209 -16.82 11.85 3.04
N ARG A 210 -16.26 13.04 3.23
CA ARG A 210 -15.43 13.35 4.39
C ARG A 210 -16.24 13.97 5.50
N MET A 211 -15.89 13.63 6.73
CA MET A 211 -16.38 14.36 7.89
C MET A 211 -15.76 15.77 7.86
N PRO A 212 -16.58 16.82 7.98
CA PRO A 212 -16.08 18.19 8.05
C PRO A 212 -15.12 18.38 9.23
N SER A 213 -13.94 18.96 8.96
CA SER A 213 -12.87 19.16 9.93
C SER A 213 -11.98 20.34 9.50
N GLY A 214 -11.20 20.86 10.44
CA GLY A 214 -10.31 21.99 10.20
C GLY A 214 -10.96 23.36 10.39
N CYS A 215 -10.24 24.39 9.96
CA CYS A 215 -10.61 25.82 9.98
C CYS A 215 -11.73 26.11 8.96
N GLY A 216 -12.32 27.31 8.94
CA GLY A 216 -13.48 27.65 8.09
C GLY A 216 -13.37 27.18 6.63
N GLU A 217 -12.28 27.50 5.94
CA GLU A 217 -12.09 27.07 4.54
C GLU A 217 -11.96 25.54 4.41
N GLN A 218 -11.29 24.89 5.37
CA GLN A 218 -11.12 23.43 5.36
C GLN A 218 -12.43 22.71 5.70
N ASN A 219 -13.26 23.30 6.54
CA ASN A 219 -14.58 22.79 6.86
C ASN A 219 -15.47 22.87 5.61
N MET A 220 -15.44 23.98 4.86
CA MET A 220 -16.14 24.14 3.58
C MET A 220 -15.70 23.14 2.50
N ILE A 221 -14.39 22.87 2.38
CA ILE A 221 -13.86 21.85 1.45
C ILE A 221 -14.47 20.47 1.72
N ASN A 222 -14.81 20.16 2.97
CA ASN A 222 -15.42 18.88 3.34
C ASN A 222 -16.95 18.94 3.45
N PHE A 223 -17.55 20.12 3.64
CA PHE A 223 -19.00 20.30 3.79
C PHE A 223 -19.70 20.38 2.43
N VAL A 224 -19.25 21.25 1.53
CA VAL A 224 -19.91 21.52 0.25
C VAL A 224 -20.04 20.27 -0.65
N PRO A 225 -19.03 19.39 -0.77
CA PRO A 225 -19.18 18.17 -1.55
C PRO A 225 -20.31 17.26 -1.07
N ASN A 226 -20.58 17.20 0.25
CA ASN A 226 -21.68 16.39 0.79
C ASN A 226 -23.07 16.91 0.32
N VAL A 227 -23.21 18.22 0.11
CA VAL A 227 -24.46 18.84 -0.39
C VAL A 227 -24.69 18.47 -1.86
N TYR A 228 -23.68 18.67 -2.71
CA TYR A 228 -23.79 18.31 -4.14
C TYR A 228 -23.95 16.80 -4.34
N MET A 229 -23.31 16.00 -3.49
CA MET A 229 -23.47 14.55 -3.47
C MET A 229 -24.92 14.13 -3.18
N MET A 230 -25.56 14.76 -2.19
CA MET A 230 -26.97 14.51 -1.88
C MET A 230 -27.88 14.90 -3.05
N GLN A 231 -27.66 16.09 -3.63
CA GLN A 231 -28.43 16.56 -4.80
C GLN A 231 -28.28 15.60 -5.97
N TYR A 232 -27.07 15.12 -6.22
CA TYR A 232 -26.78 14.18 -7.28
C TYR A 232 -27.54 12.86 -7.10
N LEU A 233 -27.35 12.19 -5.95
CA LEU A 233 -27.98 10.90 -5.69
C LEU A 233 -29.51 10.98 -5.73
N THR A 234 -30.06 12.12 -5.31
CA THR A 234 -31.50 12.38 -5.38
C THR A 234 -31.96 12.55 -6.82
N ALA A 235 -31.21 13.29 -7.65
CA ALA A 235 -31.55 13.53 -9.05
C ALA A 235 -31.40 12.27 -9.92
N THR A 236 -30.46 11.38 -9.58
CA THR A 236 -30.24 10.12 -10.31
C THR A 236 -31.00 8.92 -9.74
N GLU A 237 -31.81 9.12 -8.68
CA GLU A 237 -32.55 8.05 -7.99
C GLU A 237 -31.64 6.91 -7.48
N GLN A 238 -30.39 7.23 -7.12
CA GLN A 238 -29.40 6.27 -6.62
C GLN A 238 -29.23 6.34 -5.08
N ASN A 239 -30.11 7.06 -4.40
CA ASN A 239 -30.05 7.25 -2.96
C ASN A 239 -30.49 5.99 -2.19
N THR A 240 -29.63 5.49 -1.31
CA THR A 240 -30.00 4.47 -0.34
C THR A 240 -30.34 5.13 1.01
N PRO A 241 -31.18 4.52 1.87
CA PRO A 241 -31.47 5.06 3.19
C PRO A 241 -30.20 5.30 4.02
N GLU A 242 -29.24 4.38 3.96
CA GLU A 242 -27.96 4.46 4.68
C GLU A 242 -27.08 5.62 4.19
N SER A 243 -26.91 5.78 2.87
CA SER A 243 -26.12 6.88 2.31
C SER A 243 -26.76 8.24 2.58
N THR A 244 -28.09 8.30 2.51
CA THR A 244 -28.87 9.51 2.81
C THR A 244 -28.70 9.95 4.26
N GLU A 245 -28.86 9.02 5.21
CA GLU A 245 -28.69 9.32 6.63
C GLU A 245 -27.27 9.81 6.94
N LYS A 246 -26.26 9.12 6.38
CA LYS A 246 -24.84 9.48 6.55
C LYS A 246 -24.55 10.88 6.02
N LEU A 247 -25.00 11.20 4.81
CA LEU A 247 -24.84 12.52 4.19
C LEU A 247 -25.57 13.61 4.99
N LEU A 248 -26.82 13.38 5.40
CA LEU A 248 -27.56 14.32 6.25
C LEU A 248 -26.84 14.61 7.56
N ARG A 249 -26.30 13.57 8.20
CA ARG A 249 -25.51 13.72 9.44
C ARG A 249 -24.28 14.60 9.21
N PHE A 250 -23.52 14.35 8.15
CA PHE A 250 -22.32 15.13 7.83
C PHE A 250 -22.63 16.56 7.40
N MET A 251 -23.71 16.79 6.66
CA MET A 251 -24.18 18.14 6.34
C MET A 251 -24.58 18.92 7.60
N LYS A 252 -25.35 18.31 8.50
CA LYS A 252 -25.71 18.95 9.79
C LYS A 252 -24.47 19.31 10.61
N LEU A 253 -23.51 18.39 10.70
CA LEU A 253 -22.27 18.63 11.42
C LEU A 253 -21.43 19.74 10.77
N GLY A 254 -21.28 19.72 9.44
CA GLY A 254 -20.55 20.73 8.69
C GLY A 254 -21.14 22.12 8.85
N TYR A 255 -22.46 22.24 8.75
CA TYR A 255 -23.19 23.48 8.99
C TYR A 255 -22.98 24.00 10.42
N GLN A 256 -23.15 23.14 11.43
CA GLN A 256 -22.94 23.53 12.83
C GLN A 256 -21.50 23.98 13.09
N ARG A 257 -20.51 23.34 12.48
CA ARG A 257 -19.10 23.75 12.60
C ARG A 257 -18.82 25.05 11.86
N GLU A 258 -19.40 25.26 10.68
CA GLU A 258 -19.19 26.49 9.91
C GLU A 258 -19.68 27.73 10.67
N LEU A 259 -20.76 27.59 11.44
CA LEU A 259 -21.25 28.65 12.32
C LEU A 259 -20.25 29.10 13.40
N LEU A 260 -19.25 28.29 13.75
CA LEU A 260 -18.16 28.71 14.67
C LEU A 260 -17.25 29.78 14.05
N TYR A 261 -17.23 29.83 12.72
CA TYR A 261 -16.42 30.75 11.92
C TYR A 261 -17.22 31.99 11.49
N LEU A 262 -18.49 32.08 11.86
CA LEU A 262 -19.32 33.26 11.69
C LEU A 262 -18.88 34.36 12.66
N ARG A 263 -18.61 35.54 12.11
CA ARG A 263 -18.22 36.74 12.85
C ARG A 263 -19.44 37.55 13.27
N SER A 264 -19.23 38.43 14.25
CA SER A 264 -20.28 39.33 14.78
C SER A 264 -20.90 40.25 13.73
N ASN A 265 -20.16 40.60 12.67
CA ASN A 265 -20.63 41.41 11.55
C ASN A 265 -21.35 40.60 10.45
N GLY A 266 -21.52 39.28 10.64
CA GLY A 266 -22.17 38.39 9.68
C GLY A 266 -21.27 37.80 8.60
N SER A 267 -19.97 38.14 8.58
CA SER A 267 -19.00 37.55 7.64
C SER A 267 -18.35 36.28 8.20
N TYR A 268 -17.78 35.45 7.33
CA TYR A 268 -17.02 34.25 7.71
C TYR A 268 -15.51 34.46 7.52
N SER A 269 -14.67 33.83 8.35
CA SER A 269 -13.22 33.75 8.14
C SER A 269 -12.66 32.43 8.68
N ALA A 270 -11.44 32.06 8.30
CA ALA A 270 -10.76 30.84 8.72
C ALA A 270 -10.90 30.51 10.22
N PHE A 271 -10.80 31.54 11.08
CA PHE A 271 -10.86 31.42 12.53
C PHE A 271 -11.97 32.28 13.17
N GLY A 272 -12.93 32.74 12.38
CA GLY A 272 -14.06 33.54 12.86
C GLY A 272 -13.65 34.84 13.54
N ASN A 273 -14.19 35.10 14.74
CA ASN A 273 -13.90 36.35 15.48
C ASN A 273 -12.45 36.45 15.98
N ALA A 274 -11.63 35.40 15.85
CA ALA A 274 -10.20 35.46 16.17
C ALA A 274 -9.38 36.16 15.08
N ASP A 275 -9.89 36.26 13.85
CA ASP A 275 -9.22 37.00 12.78
C ASP A 275 -9.58 38.50 12.85
N ASP A 276 -8.73 39.36 12.31
CA ASP A 276 -8.99 40.81 12.28
C ASP A 276 -10.07 41.21 11.27
N SER A 277 -10.27 40.43 10.21
CA SER A 277 -11.26 40.71 9.15
C SER A 277 -11.93 39.45 8.59
N GLY A 278 -13.15 39.63 8.07
CA GLY A 278 -13.84 38.58 7.31
C GLY A 278 -13.17 38.29 5.97
N SER A 279 -13.35 37.06 5.47
CA SER A 279 -12.94 36.65 4.13
C SER A 279 -14.07 36.92 3.14
N THR A 280 -13.77 37.68 2.08
CA THR A 280 -14.72 37.95 1.00
C THR A 280 -15.03 36.72 0.15
N TRP A 281 -14.19 35.69 0.20
CA TRP A 281 -14.37 34.46 -0.57
C TRP A 281 -15.14 33.39 0.20
N LEU A 282 -15.01 33.38 1.54
CA LEU A 282 -15.69 32.42 2.41
C LEU A 282 -17.12 32.85 2.78
N THR A 283 -17.39 34.16 2.78
CA THR A 283 -18.71 34.75 3.07
C THR A 283 -19.59 34.75 1.83
#